data_AF-A0A4Y1ZHR5-F1
#
_entry.id   AF-A0A4Y1ZHR5-F1
#
_cell.length_a   1.000
_cell.length_b   1.000
_cell.length_c   1.000
_cell.angle_alpha   90.00
_cell.angle_beta   90.00
_cell.angle_gamma   90.00
#
_symmetry.space_group_name_H-M   'P 1'
#
loop_
_entity.id
_entity.type
_entity.pdbx_description
1 polymer ?
#
loop_
_entity_poly.entity_id
_entity_poly.type
_entity_poly.pdbx_seq_one_letter_code
_entity_poly.pdbx_strand_id
1 'polypeptide(L)'
;MTGVMLAGAGALFGEQLGLNRQLGILLALLIGIFFVFKGLRGLLFINSLVVPLLLFFVVLTFWTNQAGPQTFPESGQFRWMTAAFNYAAYNLSMALIVLVPMARDIDDEQVIFAGGILGGALLGGLLLLAHLMLIGRPGIGLFEMPMAEMVRPLGLVMNYAFIAVIFGEILTTFVGNIFGLTRQLHSVFPRFFSIRLAMIVLILCTFVIGQFGYGSLIATLYPLYGALCSALFLYMFFVRLPRHPSKF
;
A
#
# COMPACT_ATOMS: atom_id res chain seq x y z
N MET A 1 7.04 4.72 5.85
CA MET A 1 6.27 4.17 4.71
C MET A 1 5.91 5.21 3.67
N THR A 2 5.40 6.38 4.05
CA THR A 2 5.07 7.45 3.08
C THR A 2 6.22 7.84 2.14
N GLY A 3 7.46 7.91 2.65
CA GLY A 3 8.65 8.16 1.81
C GLY A 3 8.94 7.05 0.81
N VAL A 4 8.62 5.79 1.16
CA VAL A 4 8.73 4.64 0.25
C VAL A 4 7.75 4.78 -0.91
N MET A 5 6.56 5.36 -0.68
CA MET A 5 5.58 5.63 -1.73
C MET A 5 6.11 6.68 -2.74
N LEU A 6 6.74 7.76 -2.26
CA LEU A 6 7.39 8.72 -3.17
C LEU A 6 8.55 8.10 -3.94
N ALA A 7 9.40 7.32 -3.28
CA ALA A 7 10.45 6.57 -3.98
C ALA A 7 9.88 5.63 -5.04
N GLY A 8 8.75 4.99 -4.74
CA GLY A 8 7.99 4.15 -5.67
C GLY A 8 7.46 4.93 -6.87
N ALA A 9 6.92 6.14 -6.68
CA ALA A 9 6.54 7.00 -7.81
C ALA A 9 7.74 7.33 -8.70
N GLY A 10 8.90 7.56 -8.09
CA GLY A 10 10.15 7.75 -8.81
C GLY A 10 10.57 6.52 -9.62
N ALA A 11 10.52 5.33 -9.01
CA ALA A 11 10.83 4.05 -9.65
C ALA A 11 9.88 3.76 -10.82
N LEU A 12 8.58 4.01 -10.64
CA LEU A 12 7.58 3.87 -11.70
C LEU A 12 7.92 4.73 -12.93
N PHE A 13 8.32 5.99 -12.71
CA PHE A 13 8.70 6.88 -13.82
C PHE A 13 10.03 6.47 -14.46
N GLY A 14 11.01 6.07 -13.66
CA GLY A 14 12.32 5.63 -14.16
C GLY A 14 12.26 4.31 -14.93
N GLU A 15 11.77 3.26 -14.29
CA GLU A 15 11.79 1.89 -14.81
C GLU A 15 10.71 1.63 -15.86
N GLN A 16 9.50 2.19 -15.67
CA GLN A 16 8.36 1.88 -16.54
C GLN A 16 8.16 2.90 -17.66
N LEU A 17 8.45 4.19 -17.42
CA LEU A 17 8.29 5.25 -18.42
C LEU A 17 9.61 5.69 -19.08
N GLY A 18 10.76 5.25 -18.56
CA GLY A 18 12.07 5.71 -19.04
C GLY A 18 12.33 7.20 -18.78
N LEU A 19 11.59 7.82 -17.85
CA LEU A 19 11.66 9.24 -17.52
C LEU A 19 12.57 9.50 -16.31
N ASN A 20 12.90 10.77 -16.07
CA ASN A 20 13.64 11.14 -14.88
C ASN A 20 12.80 10.82 -13.62
N ARG A 21 13.39 10.03 -12.72
CA ARG A 21 12.84 9.67 -11.40
C ARG A 21 12.30 10.86 -10.62
N GLN A 22 12.97 12.02 -10.68
CA GLN A 22 12.54 13.22 -9.96
C GLN A 22 11.18 13.75 -10.45
N LEU A 23 10.84 13.54 -11.72
CA LEU A 23 9.53 13.92 -12.24
C LEU A 23 8.42 13.12 -11.55
N GLY A 24 8.60 11.81 -11.38
CA GLY A 24 7.65 10.96 -10.67
C GLY A 24 7.46 11.38 -9.21
N ILE A 25 8.57 11.65 -8.51
CA ILE A 25 8.55 12.11 -7.11
C ILE A 25 7.82 13.45 -6.98
N LEU A 26 8.20 14.45 -7.79
CA LEU A 26 7.61 15.79 -7.73
C LEU A 26 6.14 15.79 -8.13
N LEU A 27 5.77 15.02 -9.16
CA LEU A 27 4.38 14.91 -9.58
C LEU A 27 3.53 14.25 -8.49
N ALA A 28 4.00 13.15 -7.89
CA ALA A 28 3.31 12.50 -6.78
C ALA A 28 3.17 13.43 -5.56
N LEU A 29 4.21 14.20 -5.25
CA LEU A 29 4.21 15.18 -4.17
C LEU A 29 3.16 16.28 -4.41
N LEU A 30 3.16 16.91 -5.58
CA LEU A 30 2.26 18.01 -5.92
C LEU A 30 0.79 17.57 -5.94
N ILE A 31 0.52 16.45 -6.61
CA ILE A 31 -0.83 15.87 -6.67
C ILE A 31 -1.27 15.42 -5.28
N GLY A 32 -0.38 14.78 -4.52
CA GLY A 32 -0.66 14.34 -3.16
C GLY A 32 -1.01 15.51 -2.24
N ILE A 33 -0.26 16.61 -2.27
CA ILE A 33 -0.56 17.83 -1.51
C ILE A 33 -1.97 18.35 -1.86
N PHE A 34 -2.32 18.39 -3.14
CA PHE A 34 -3.66 18.80 -3.57
C PHE A 34 -4.77 17.92 -2.96
N PHE A 35 -4.59 16.60 -2.93
CA PHE A 35 -5.58 15.69 -2.35
C PHE A 35 -5.62 15.70 -0.83
N VAL A 36 -4.50 15.95 -0.15
CA VAL A 36 -4.49 16.12 1.31
C VAL A 36 -5.44 17.25 1.72
N PHE A 37 -5.51 18.34 0.94
CA PHE A 37 -6.45 19.44 1.18
C PHE A 37 -7.92 19.08 0.92
N LYS A 38 -8.21 18.14 0.00
CA LYS A 38 -9.58 17.64 -0.25
C LYS A 38 -10.10 16.71 0.85
N GLY A 39 -9.24 16.24 1.75
CA GLY A 39 -9.61 15.41 2.89
C GLY A 39 -10.00 13.97 2.52
N LEU A 40 -10.50 13.23 3.52
CA LEU A 40 -10.69 11.78 3.46
C LEU A 40 -11.69 11.30 2.40
N ARG A 41 -12.75 12.07 2.13
CA ARG A 41 -13.79 11.70 1.15
C ARG A 41 -13.24 11.60 -0.28
N GLY A 42 -12.34 12.52 -0.66
CA GLY A 42 -11.70 12.49 -1.97
C GLY A 42 -10.80 11.25 -2.14
N LEU A 43 -10.14 10.83 -1.07
CA LEU A 43 -9.28 9.66 -1.06
C LEU A 43 -10.09 8.36 -1.21
N LEU A 44 -11.18 8.22 -0.45
CA LEU A 44 -12.06 7.05 -0.55
C LEU A 44 -12.68 6.92 -1.94
N PHE A 45 -13.08 8.04 -2.55
CA PHE A 45 -13.61 8.05 -3.91
C PHE A 45 -12.59 7.53 -4.94
N ILE A 46 -11.35 8.02 -4.90
CA ILE A 46 -10.29 7.54 -5.80
C ILE A 46 -10.02 6.06 -5.55
N ASN A 47 -9.93 5.65 -4.30
CA ASN A 47 -9.65 4.25 -3.95
C ASN A 47 -10.74 3.29 -4.47
N SER A 48 -12.01 3.74 -4.47
CA SER A 48 -13.13 2.96 -5.02
C SER A 48 -13.05 2.75 -6.54
N LEU A 49 -12.25 3.55 -7.26
CA LEU A 49 -11.99 3.40 -8.69
C LEU A 49 -10.72 2.60 -8.96
N VAL A 50 -9.63 2.89 -8.22
CA VAL A 50 -8.31 2.31 -8.46
C VAL A 50 -8.28 0.82 -8.10
N VAL A 51 -8.89 0.41 -6.98
CA VAL A 51 -8.88 -1.00 -6.52
C VAL A 51 -9.58 -1.94 -7.51
N PRO A 52 -10.79 -1.65 -8.04
CA PRO A 52 -11.40 -2.49 -9.08
C PRO A 52 -10.57 -2.58 -10.37
N LEU A 53 -9.89 -1.50 -10.77
CA LEU A 53 -9.00 -1.53 -11.92
C LEU A 53 -7.77 -2.40 -11.66
N LEU A 54 -7.18 -2.31 -10.47
CA LEU A 54 -6.08 -3.20 -10.05
C LEU A 54 -6.53 -4.67 -10.11
N LEU A 55 -7.72 -4.98 -9.59
CA LEU A 55 -8.34 -6.30 -9.67
C LEU A 55 -8.44 -6.79 -11.11
N PHE A 56 -9.02 -5.95 -11.98
CA PHE A 56 -9.16 -6.25 -13.40
C PHE A 56 -7.82 -6.57 -14.06
N PHE A 57 -6.79 -5.72 -13.87
CA PHE A 57 -5.49 -5.93 -14.49
C PHE A 57 -4.79 -7.19 -14.00
N VAL A 58 -4.83 -7.49 -12.69
CA VAL A 58 -4.18 -8.69 -12.15
C VAL A 58 -4.86 -9.96 -12.71
N VAL A 59 -6.19 -10.00 -12.72
CA VAL A 59 -6.95 -11.15 -13.24
C VAL A 59 -6.74 -11.31 -14.75
N LEU A 60 -6.82 -10.22 -15.51
CA LEU A 60 -6.58 -10.23 -16.95
C LEU A 60 -5.17 -10.75 -17.26
N THR A 61 -4.16 -10.18 -16.61
CA THR A 61 -2.75 -10.54 -16.82
C THR A 61 -2.47 -12.00 -16.48
N PHE A 62 -3.07 -12.50 -15.40
CA PHE A 62 -2.97 -13.90 -15.01
C PHE A 62 -3.55 -14.83 -16.10
N TRP A 63 -4.73 -14.49 -16.63
CA TRP A 63 -5.39 -15.29 -17.66
C TRP A 63 -4.64 -15.28 -18.99
N THR A 64 -4.06 -14.14 -19.38
CA THR A 64 -3.41 -13.97 -20.68
C THR A 64 -1.99 -14.50 -20.71
N ASN A 65 -1.20 -14.30 -19.65
CA ASN A 65 0.21 -14.68 -19.67
C ASN A 65 0.44 -16.18 -19.48
N GLN A 66 -0.57 -16.91 -18.99
CA GLN A 66 -0.45 -18.27 -18.44
C GLN A 66 0.65 -18.36 -17.37
N ALA A 67 0.35 -18.93 -16.21
CA ALA A 67 1.39 -19.12 -15.21
C ALA A 67 2.48 -20.04 -15.82
N GLY A 68 3.69 -19.50 -16.05
CA GLY A 68 4.83 -20.28 -16.56
C GLY A 68 5.15 -21.45 -15.63
N PRO A 69 6.04 -22.38 -16.00
CA PRO A 69 6.38 -23.54 -15.17
C PRO A 69 6.70 -23.11 -13.74
N GLN A 70 5.86 -23.53 -12.80
CA GLN A 70 5.91 -23.05 -11.42
C GLN A 70 7.01 -23.82 -10.68
N THR A 71 8.13 -23.16 -10.38
CA THR A 71 9.19 -23.76 -9.56
C THR A 71 9.02 -23.34 -8.11
N PHE A 72 8.39 -24.21 -7.32
CA PHE A 72 8.26 -23.99 -5.88
C PHE A 72 9.62 -24.16 -5.18
N PRO A 73 9.98 -23.26 -4.25
CA PRO A 73 11.17 -23.44 -3.43
C PRO A 73 11.08 -24.71 -2.58
N GLU A 74 12.23 -25.25 -2.19
CA GLU A 74 12.32 -26.49 -1.41
C GLU A 74 11.48 -26.44 -0.12
N SER A 75 10.77 -27.53 0.16
CA SER A 75 9.98 -27.71 1.37
C SER A 75 10.85 -27.68 2.63
N GLY A 76 10.42 -26.97 3.68
CA GLY A 76 11.06 -26.97 5.00
C GLY A 76 11.59 -25.61 5.48
N GLN A 77 11.55 -24.58 4.65
CA GLN A 77 11.94 -23.23 5.07
C GLN A 77 10.76 -22.50 5.73
N PHE A 78 10.77 -22.30 7.05
CA PHE A 78 9.73 -21.54 7.76
C PHE A 78 9.86 -20.01 7.62
N ARG A 79 10.94 -19.52 6.99
CA ARG A 79 11.24 -18.08 6.85
C ARG A 79 10.18 -17.31 6.05
N TRP A 80 9.48 -17.97 5.12
CA TRP A 80 8.41 -17.30 4.37
C TRP A 80 7.20 -17.00 5.26
N MET A 81 6.94 -17.78 6.30
CA MET A 81 5.80 -17.55 7.20
C MET A 81 5.98 -16.26 7.99
N THR A 82 7.20 -16.00 8.50
CA THR A 82 7.49 -14.75 9.21
C THR A 82 7.42 -13.55 8.28
N ALA A 83 7.91 -13.69 7.04
CA ALA A 83 7.81 -12.65 6.02
C ALA A 83 6.34 -12.36 5.63
N ALA A 84 5.53 -13.40 5.42
CA ALA A 84 4.11 -13.28 5.08
C ALA A 84 3.31 -12.65 6.23
N PHE A 85 3.55 -13.07 7.48
CA PHE A 85 2.91 -12.48 8.65
C PHE A 85 3.29 -11.01 8.83
N ASN A 86 4.59 -10.69 8.72
CA ASN A 86 5.06 -9.30 8.76
C ASN A 86 4.42 -8.45 7.67
N TYR A 87 4.30 -8.99 6.46
CA TYR A 87 3.65 -8.32 5.33
C TYR A 87 2.18 -8.03 5.62
N ALA A 88 1.42 -9.03 6.07
CA ALA A 88 0.01 -8.87 6.42
C ALA A 88 -0.16 -7.88 7.57
N ALA A 89 0.63 -8.01 8.64
CA ALA A 89 0.56 -7.16 9.82
C ALA A 89 0.81 -5.68 9.48
N TYR A 90 1.85 -5.36 8.69
CA TYR A 90 2.10 -3.95 8.36
C TYR A 90 1.03 -3.37 7.43
N ASN A 91 0.57 -4.12 6.42
CA ASN A 91 -0.44 -3.62 5.49
C ASN A 91 -1.76 -3.37 6.23
N LEU A 92 -2.14 -4.26 7.15
CA LEU A 92 -3.35 -4.11 7.93
C LEU A 92 -3.22 -2.95 8.94
N SER A 93 -2.08 -2.80 9.63
CA SER A 93 -1.81 -1.66 10.52
C SER A 93 -1.94 -0.32 9.78
N MET A 94 -1.41 -0.23 8.56
CA MET A 94 -1.50 0.97 7.74
C MET A 94 -2.95 1.24 7.31
N ALA A 95 -3.70 0.19 6.98
CA ALA A 95 -5.12 0.30 6.62
C ALA A 95 -5.99 0.81 7.78
N LEU A 96 -5.63 0.55 9.05
CA LEU A 96 -6.39 1.02 10.23
C LEU A 96 -6.59 2.54 10.25
N ILE A 97 -5.65 3.31 9.68
CA ILE A 97 -5.76 4.77 9.58
C ILE A 97 -7.06 5.19 8.85
N VAL A 98 -7.50 4.40 7.88
CA VAL A 98 -8.70 4.65 7.08
C VAL A 98 -9.87 3.80 7.58
N LEU A 99 -9.64 2.53 7.91
CA LEU A 99 -10.68 1.60 8.34
C LEU A 99 -11.32 2.00 9.68
N VAL A 100 -10.54 2.48 10.65
CA VAL A 100 -11.07 2.85 11.98
C VAL A 100 -12.01 4.06 11.90
N PRO A 101 -11.67 5.18 11.23
CA PRO A 101 -12.62 6.25 11.01
C PRO A 101 -13.84 5.82 10.20
N MET A 102 -13.66 4.99 9.16
CA MET A 102 -14.75 4.52 8.32
C MET A 102 -15.74 3.62 9.08
N ALA A 103 -15.24 2.77 9.96
CA ALA A 103 -16.06 1.90 10.80
C ALA A 103 -16.97 2.69 11.76
N ARG A 104 -16.62 3.93 12.12
CA ARG A 104 -17.46 4.80 12.95
C ARG A 104 -18.65 5.38 12.20
N ASP A 105 -18.59 5.43 10.87
CA ASP A 105 -19.65 5.97 10.01
C ASP A 105 -20.66 4.88 9.58
N ILE A 106 -20.45 3.61 10.01
CA ILE A 106 -21.30 2.46 9.67
C ILE A 106 -21.91 1.92 10.96
N ASP A 107 -23.24 1.98 11.08
CA ASP A 107 -23.96 1.53 12.29
C ASP A 107 -24.08 0.00 12.41
N ASP A 108 -23.96 -0.73 11.30
CA ASP A 108 -24.19 -2.18 11.24
C ASP A 108 -22.88 -2.97 11.34
N GLU A 109 -22.66 -3.62 12.49
CA GLU A 109 -21.51 -4.48 12.75
C GLU A 109 -21.42 -5.68 11.79
N GLN A 110 -22.56 -6.21 11.32
CA GLN A 110 -22.55 -7.33 10.37
C GLN A 110 -22.01 -6.89 9.01
N VAL A 111 -22.34 -5.66 8.58
CA VAL A 111 -21.79 -5.07 7.35
C VAL A 111 -20.29 -4.87 7.48
N ILE A 112 -19.81 -4.37 8.63
CA ILE A 112 -18.38 -4.22 8.90
C ILE A 112 -17.66 -5.58 8.85
N PHE A 113 -18.24 -6.61 9.48
CA PHE A 113 -17.66 -7.96 9.52
C PHE A 113 -17.62 -8.61 8.13
N ALA A 114 -18.74 -8.58 7.40
CA ALA A 114 -18.83 -9.13 6.05
C ALA A 114 -17.90 -8.40 5.08
N GLY A 115 -17.83 -7.06 5.17
CA GLY A 115 -16.89 -6.25 4.40
C GLY A 115 -15.44 -6.60 4.68
N GLY A 116 -15.08 -6.84 5.94
CA GLY A 116 -13.76 -7.30 6.35
C GLY A 116 -13.38 -8.67 5.75
N ILE A 117 -14.29 -9.66 5.82
CA ILE A 117 -14.07 -10.99 5.23
C ILE A 117 -13.94 -10.89 3.71
N LEU A 118 -14.88 -10.23 3.04
CA LEU A 118 -14.88 -10.10 1.58
C LEU A 118 -13.64 -9.36 1.08
N GLY A 119 -13.28 -8.24 1.72
CA GLY A 119 -12.08 -7.48 1.39
C GLY A 119 -10.80 -8.30 1.60
N GLY A 120 -10.70 -9.02 2.72
CA GLY A 120 -9.57 -9.90 3.00
C GLY A 120 -9.45 -11.05 2.00
N ALA A 121 -10.56 -11.69 1.63
CA ALA A 121 -10.57 -12.77 0.65
C ALA A 121 -10.15 -12.27 -0.75
N LEU A 122 -10.66 -11.11 -1.19
CA LEU A 122 -10.29 -10.51 -2.48
C LEU A 122 -8.80 -10.14 -2.53
N LEU A 123 -8.28 -9.49 -1.48
CA LEU A 123 -6.86 -9.15 -1.38
C LEU A 123 -5.98 -10.40 -1.31
N GLY A 124 -6.40 -11.42 -0.56
CA GLY A 124 -5.70 -12.71 -0.50
C GLY A 124 -5.64 -13.41 -1.85
N GLY A 125 -6.76 -13.41 -2.58
CA GLY A 125 -6.83 -13.93 -3.95
C GLY A 125 -5.90 -13.18 -4.90
N LEU A 126 -5.86 -11.84 -4.81
CA LEU A 126 -4.92 -11.03 -5.60
C LEU A 126 -3.46 -11.35 -5.32
N LEU A 127 -3.09 -11.47 -4.04
CA LEU A 127 -1.72 -11.83 -3.65
C LEU A 127 -1.36 -13.23 -4.14
N LEU A 128 -2.30 -14.18 -4.11
CA LEU A 128 -2.10 -15.52 -4.65
C LEU A 128 -1.86 -15.49 -6.17
N LEU A 129 -2.69 -14.78 -6.93
CA LEU A 129 -2.51 -14.64 -8.38
C LEU A 129 -1.17 -13.98 -8.71
N ALA A 130 -0.81 -12.91 -8.00
CA ALA A 130 0.47 -12.24 -8.15
C ALA A 130 1.64 -13.19 -7.85
N HIS A 131 1.56 -13.97 -6.77
CA HIS A 131 2.58 -14.96 -6.41
C HIS A 131 2.78 -16.01 -7.52
N LEU A 132 1.70 -16.58 -8.04
CA LEU A 132 1.74 -17.58 -9.11
C LEU A 132 2.32 -17.01 -10.42
N MET A 133 2.02 -15.76 -10.75
CA MET A 133 2.66 -15.11 -11.91
C MET A 133 4.16 -14.95 -11.70
N LEU A 134 4.58 -14.46 -10.53
CA LEU A 134 5.98 -14.14 -10.25
C LEU A 134 6.86 -15.39 -10.22
N ILE A 135 6.39 -16.48 -9.59
CA ILE A 135 7.17 -17.72 -9.48
C ILE A 135 7.34 -18.44 -10.82
N GLY A 136 6.45 -18.20 -11.78
CA GLY A 136 6.53 -18.73 -13.14
C GLY A 136 7.48 -17.97 -14.08
N ARG A 137 8.14 -16.90 -13.60
CA ARG A 137 8.97 -16.00 -14.42
C ARG A 137 10.34 -15.74 -13.77
N PRO A 138 11.37 -16.54 -14.12
CA PRO A 138 12.73 -16.32 -13.64
C PRO A 138 13.23 -14.90 -13.98
N GLY A 139 13.93 -14.26 -13.06
CA GLY A 139 14.51 -12.93 -13.26
C GLY A 139 13.54 -11.75 -13.07
N ILE A 140 12.22 -11.99 -12.89
CA ILE A 140 11.26 -10.90 -12.68
C ILE A 140 11.53 -10.12 -11.37
N GLY A 141 12.17 -10.75 -10.39
CA GLY A 141 12.56 -10.11 -9.13
C GLY A 141 13.72 -9.11 -9.25
N LEU A 142 14.33 -8.96 -10.44
CA LEU A 142 15.37 -7.95 -10.69
C LEU A 142 14.78 -6.56 -10.94
N PHE A 143 13.49 -6.48 -11.28
CA PHE A 143 12.77 -5.24 -11.46
C PHE A 143 12.31 -4.67 -10.12
N GLU A 144 12.35 -3.35 -9.98
CA GLU A 144 11.78 -2.66 -8.82
C GLU A 144 10.26 -2.81 -8.77
N MET A 145 9.59 -2.93 -9.94
CA MET A 145 8.14 -3.16 -10.04
C MET A 145 7.77 -4.40 -10.88
N PRO A 146 7.99 -5.62 -10.36
CA PRO A 146 7.76 -6.87 -11.09
C PRO A 146 6.35 -7.01 -11.69
N MET A 147 5.33 -6.53 -10.98
CA MET A 147 3.95 -6.60 -11.46
C MET A 147 3.68 -5.67 -12.65
N ALA A 148 4.37 -4.54 -12.76
CA ALA A 148 4.24 -3.65 -13.92
C ALA A 148 4.83 -4.31 -15.19
N GLU A 149 5.93 -5.06 -15.05
CA GLU A 149 6.51 -5.84 -16.13
C GLU A 149 5.59 -6.97 -16.60
N MET A 150 4.85 -7.61 -15.69
CA MET A 150 3.90 -8.67 -16.04
C MET A 150 2.78 -8.19 -16.97
N VAL A 151 2.44 -6.90 -16.92
CA VAL A 151 1.40 -6.31 -17.76
C VAL A 151 1.91 -5.91 -19.14
N ARG A 152 3.23 -5.74 -19.35
CA ARG A 152 3.79 -5.32 -20.64
C ARG A 152 3.36 -6.17 -21.86
N PRO A 153 3.26 -7.51 -21.78
CA PRO A 153 2.79 -8.34 -22.88
C PRO A 153 1.35 -8.05 -23.35
N LEU A 154 0.53 -7.38 -22.54
CA LEU A 154 -0.84 -6.97 -22.91
C LEU A 154 -0.88 -5.79 -23.90
N GLY A 155 0.29 -5.24 -24.26
CA GLY A 155 0.43 -4.12 -25.18
C GLY A 155 0.52 -2.76 -24.47
N LEU A 156 0.93 -1.74 -25.23
CA LEU A 156 1.28 -0.42 -24.70
C LEU A 156 0.13 0.27 -23.96
N VAL A 157 -1.09 0.20 -24.52
CA VAL A 157 -2.27 0.85 -23.91
C VAL A 157 -2.55 0.27 -22.52
N MET A 158 -2.50 -1.06 -22.39
CA MET A 158 -2.75 -1.75 -21.12
C MET A 158 -1.63 -1.49 -20.12
N ASN A 159 -0.37 -1.43 -20.59
CA ASN A 159 0.75 -1.09 -19.74
C ASN A 159 0.65 0.34 -19.17
N TYR A 160 0.37 1.35 -20.00
CA TYR A 160 0.18 2.73 -19.51
C TYR A 160 -1.02 2.87 -18.58
N ALA A 161 -2.12 2.17 -18.89
CA ALA A 161 -3.29 2.16 -18.01
C ALA A 161 -2.95 1.54 -16.65
N PHE A 162 -2.20 0.45 -16.61
CA PHE A 162 -1.77 -0.16 -15.34
C PHE A 162 -0.76 0.70 -14.58
N ILE A 163 0.16 1.37 -15.28
CA ILE A 163 1.06 2.37 -14.66
C ILE A 163 0.24 3.49 -14.01
N ALA A 164 -0.82 3.96 -14.65
CA ALA A 164 -1.72 4.96 -14.05
C ALA A 164 -2.43 4.43 -12.80
N VAL A 165 -2.82 3.14 -12.79
CA VAL A 165 -3.40 2.46 -11.61
C VAL A 165 -2.38 2.40 -10.47
N ILE A 166 -1.14 1.94 -10.72
CA ILE A 166 -0.08 1.91 -9.70
C ILE A 166 0.20 3.32 -9.17
N PHE A 167 0.27 4.32 -10.05
CA PHE A 167 0.47 5.70 -9.64
C PHE A 167 -0.69 6.21 -8.76
N GLY A 168 -1.92 5.81 -9.08
CA GLY A 168 -3.10 6.05 -8.26
C GLY A 168 -3.00 5.42 -6.87
N GLU A 169 -2.59 4.16 -6.76
CA GLU A 169 -2.36 3.44 -5.49
C GLU A 169 -1.26 4.10 -4.64
N ILE A 170 -0.19 4.55 -5.29
CA ILE A 170 0.88 5.29 -4.63
C ILE A 170 0.36 6.60 -4.06
N LEU A 171 -0.46 7.34 -4.82
CA LEU A 171 -1.07 8.60 -4.38
C LEU A 171 -2.05 8.40 -3.23
N THR A 172 -2.97 7.45 -3.31
CA THR A 172 -3.95 7.19 -2.25
C THR A 172 -3.23 6.81 -0.95
N THR A 173 -2.22 5.95 -1.03
CA THR A 173 -1.42 5.54 0.13
C THR A 173 -0.59 6.71 0.69
N PHE A 174 0.06 7.50 -0.18
CA PHE A 174 0.81 8.70 0.24
C PHE A 174 -0.09 9.68 1.00
N VAL A 175 -1.22 10.07 0.40
CA VAL A 175 -2.17 11.04 0.96
C VAL A 175 -2.77 10.52 2.26
N GLY A 176 -3.20 9.25 2.29
CA GLY A 176 -3.84 8.64 3.45
C GLY A 176 -2.91 8.61 4.66
N ASN A 177 -1.64 8.26 4.44
CA ASN A 177 -0.63 8.26 5.48
C ASN A 177 -0.30 9.66 5.99
N ILE A 178 -0.11 10.65 5.10
CA ILE A 178 0.12 12.04 5.53
C ILE A 178 -1.06 12.53 6.37
N PHE A 179 -2.29 12.29 5.92
CA PHE A 179 -3.49 12.70 6.63
C PHE A 179 -3.61 12.05 8.02
N GLY A 180 -3.44 10.72 8.09
CA GLY A 180 -3.49 9.98 9.34
C GLY A 180 -2.40 10.37 10.33
N LEU A 181 -1.15 10.42 9.85
CA LEU A 181 0.01 10.79 10.67
C LEU A 181 -0.07 12.25 11.15
N THR A 182 -0.58 13.16 10.33
CA THR A 182 -0.76 14.57 10.73
C THR A 182 -1.71 14.66 11.93
N ARG A 183 -2.84 13.95 11.88
CA ARG A 183 -3.82 13.91 12.97
C ARG A 183 -3.26 13.24 14.22
N GLN A 184 -2.56 12.11 14.04
CA GLN A 184 -1.95 11.37 15.14
C GLN A 184 -0.85 12.20 15.84
N LEU A 185 -0.01 12.89 15.07
CA LEU A 185 1.07 13.72 15.63
C LEU A 185 0.50 14.90 16.42
N HIS A 186 -0.54 15.54 15.88
CA HIS A 186 -1.27 16.60 16.59
C HIS A 186 -1.96 16.07 17.86
N SER A 187 -2.58 14.89 17.83
CA SER A 187 -3.27 14.35 19.02
C SER A 187 -2.31 13.95 20.14
N VAL A 188 -1.13 13.43 19.80
CA VAL A 188 -0.12 13.03 20.79
C VAL A 188 0.67 14.24 21.31
N PHE A 189 0.97 15.21 20.45
CA PHE A 189 1.79 16.38 20.79
C PHE A 189 1.12 17.72 20.42
N PRO A 190 -0.08 18.03 20.95
CA PRO A 190 -0.89 19.17 20.52
C PRO A 190 -0.23 20.52 20.78
N ARG A 191 0.66 20.61 21.79
CA ARG A 191 1.39 21.84 22.11
C ARG A 191 2.53 22.14 21.14
N PHE A 192 3.10 21.11 20.51
CA PHE A 192 4.27 21.24 19.63
C PHE A 192 3.89 21.26 18.17
N PHE A 193 2.83 20.55 17.79
CA PHE A 193 2.44 20.37 16.40
C PHE A 193 1.01 20.83 16.18
N SER A 194 0.84 21.97 15.50
CA SER A 194 -0.43 22.29 14.83
C SER A 194 -0.61 21.36 13.62
N ILE A 195 -1.87 21.16 13.18
CA ILE A 195 -2.16 20.31 11.99
C ILE A 195 -1.33 20.76 10.78
N ARG A 196 -1.22 22.07 10.54
CA ARG A 196 -0.44 22.61 9.41
C ARG A 196 1.06 22.33 9.57
N LEU A 197 1.61 22.53 10.77
CA LEU A 197 3.03 22.30 11.03
C LEU A 197 3.37 20.80 10.90
N ALA A 198 2.57 19.92 11.51
CA ALA A 198 2.73 18.47 11.38
C ALA A 198 2.75 18.04 9.91
N MET A 199 1.80 18.55 9.11
CA MET A 199 1.72 18.24 7.69
C MET A 199 2.97 18.66 6.92
N ILE A 200 3.45 19.91 7.12
CA ILE A 200 4.65 20.42 6.45
C ILE A 200 5.88 19.59 6.82
N VAL A 201 6.07 19.30 8.11
CA VAL A 201 7.20 18.49 8.59
C VAL A 201 7.15 17.08 7.98
N LEU A 202 5.97 16.44 8.00
CA LEU A 202 5.81 15.10 7.43
C LEU A 202 6.05 15.06 5.92
N ILE A 203 5.59 16.06 5.18
CA ILE A 203 5.83 16.20 3.73
C ILE A 203 7.33 16.35 3.47
N LEU A 204 8.04 17.21 4.22
CA LEU A 204 9.47 17.42 4.05
C LEU A 204 10.27 16.15 4.36
N CYS A 205 10.00 15.49 5.49
CA CYS A 205 10.64 14.22 5.83
C CYS A 205 10.36 13.15 4.77
N THR A 206 9.13 13.09 4.28
CA THR A 206 8.71 12.15 3.25
C THR A 206 9.43 12.40 1.92
N PHE A 207 9.61 13.66 1.53
CA PHE A 207 10.36 14.04 0.34
C PHE A 207 11.83 13.64 0.44
N VAL A 208 12.48 13.88 1.60
CA VAL A 208 13.87 13.48 1.86
C VAL A 208 14.03 11.96 1.79
N ILE A 209 13.15 11.21 2.46
CA ILE A 209 13.18 9.74 2.41
C ILE A 209 12.90 9.24 0.97
N GLY A 210 12.02 9.92 0.23
CA GLY A 210 11.70 9.60 -1.15
C GLY A 210 12.88 9.72 -2.12
N GLN A 211 13.98 10.38 -1.73
CA GLN A 211 15.20 10.48 -2.53
C GLN A 211 16.04 9.19 -2.54
N PHE A 212 15.83 8.28 -1.59
CA PHE A 212 16.49 6.98 -1.57
C PHE A 212 15.84 5.98 -2.54
N GLY A 213 16.60 4.99 -3.01
CA GLY A 213 16.12 4.01 -3.99
C GLY A 213 14.96 3.16 -3.45
N TYR A 214 13.96 2.88 -4.30
CA TYR A 214 12.74 2.17 -3.89
C TYR A 214 13.04 0.74 -3.42
N GLY A 215 13.85 -0.02 -4.18
CA GLY A 215 14.24 -1.37 -3.77
C GLY A 215 14.98 -1.40 -2.43
N SER A 216 15.90 -0.45 -2.19
CA SER A 216 16.67 -0.35 -0.93
C SER A 216 15.76 -0.02 0.27
N LEU A 217 14.80 0.90 0.08
CA LEU A 217 13.84 1.26 1.11
C LEU A 217 12.91 0.10 1.44
N ILE A 218 12.43 -0.67 0.46
CA ILE A 218 11.62 -1.86 0.72
C ILE A 218 12.44 -2.90 1.48
N ALA A 219 13.63 -3.25 0.98
CA ALA A 219 14.47 -4.28 1.58
C ALA A 219 14.82 -3.99 3.05
N THR A 220 14.88 -2.71 3.43
CA THR A 220 15.25 -2.29 4.79
C THR A 220 14.04 -1.99 5.67
N LEU A 221 13.11 -1.14 5.20
CA LEU A 221 12.03 -0.62 6.03
C LEU A 221 10.85 -1.58 6.15
N TYR A 222 10.57 -2.43 5.15
CA TYR A 222 9.44 -3.35 5.21
C TYR A 222 9.65 -4.44 6.27
N PRO A 223 10.83 -5.10 6.37
CA PRO A 223 11.07 -6.04 7.46
C PRO A 223 11.01 -5.40 8.85
N LEU A 224 11.62 -4.22 9.01
CA LEU A 224 11.65 -3.50 10.29
C LEU A 224 10.24 -3.11 10.74
N TYR A 225 9.49 -2.45 9.86
CA TYR A 225 8.13 -2.00 10.18
C TYR A 225 7.15 -3.17 10.29
N GLY A 226 7.35 -4.21 9.48
CA GLY A 226 6.65 -5.48 9.57
C GLY A 226 6.78 -6.10 10.95
N ALA A 227 7.99 -6.22 11.48
CA ALA A 227 8.22 -6.76 12.82
C ALA A 227 7.52 -5.93 13.92
N LEU A 228 7.57 -4.59 13.83
CA LEU A 228 6.88 -3.70 14.76
C LEU A 228 5.36 -3.88 14.71
N CYS A 229 4.78 -3.95 13.51
CA CYS A 229 3.35 -4.16 13.33
C CYS A 229 2.93 -5.57 13.78
N SER A 230 3.74 -6.59 13.52
CA SER A 230 3.52 -7.95 14.01
C SER A 230 3.46 -7.99 15.53
N ALA A 231 4.38 -7.30 16.22
CA ALA A 231 4.34 -7.19 17.68
C ALA A 231 3.07 -6.49 18.18
N LEU A 232 2.62 -5.42 17.49
CA LEU A 232 1.36 -4.74 17.79
C LEU A 232 0.16 -5.67 17.61
N PHE A 233 0.08 -6.42 16.51
CA PHE A 233 -1.01 -7.36 16.26
C PHE A 233 -1.03 -8.49 17.28
N LEU A 234 0.13 -9.06 17.61
CA LEU A 234 0.25 -10.04 18.68
C LEU A 234 -0.24 -9.48 20.02
N TYR A 235 0.13 -8.23 20.35
CA TYR A 235 -0.36 -7.55 21.55
C TYR A 235 -1.89 -7.39 21.53
N MET A 236 -2.48 -7.00 20.41
CA MET A 236 -3.94 -6.82 20.29
C MET A 236 -4.72 -8.11 20.57
N PHE A 237 -4.18 -9.30 20.28
CA PHE A 237 -4.82 -10.57 20.67
C PHE A 237 -4.95 -10.75 22.19
N PHE A 238 -4.08 -10.13 22.98
CA PHE A 238 -4.10 -10.22 24.44
C PHE A 238 -4.88 -9.07 25.09
N VAL A 239 -5.25 -8.03 24.34
CA VAL A 239 -6.06 -6.92 24.84
C VAL A 239 -7.53 -7.34 24.90
N ARG A 240 -8.14 -7.26 26.07
CA ARG A 240 -9.58 -7.51 26.24
C ARG A 240 -10.38 -6.40 25.58
N LEU A 241 -11.31 -6.76 24.69
CA LEU A 241 -12.30 -5.84 24.15
C LEU A 241 -13.11 -5.22 25.32
N PRO A 242 -13.41 -3.90 25.28
CA PRO A 242 -14.28 -3.27 26.26
C PRO A 242 -15.62 -4.00 26.31
N ARG A 243 -16.09 -4.38 27.51
CA ARG A 243 -17.34 -5.15 27.70
C ARG A 243 -18.62 -4.38 27.37
N HIS A 244 -18.50 -3.11 27.01
CA HIS A 244 -19.60 -2.28 26.51
C HIS A 244 -19.09 -1.40 25.36
N PRO A 245 -19.78 -1.37 24.21
CA PRO A 245 -19.65 -0.25 23.30
C PRO A 245 -20.29 0.95 24.00
N SER A 246 -19.52 1.70 24.78
CA SER A 246 -19.94 3.03 25.16
C SER A 246 -20.10 3.79 23.85
N LYS A 247 -21.35 4.19 23.55
CA LYS A 247 -21.67 5.10 22.45
C LYS A 247 -20.65 6.25 22.48
N PHE A 248 -19.79 6.32 21.48
CA PHE A 248 -18.81 7.38 21.27
C PHE A 248 -19.12 8.06 19.95
#